data_AF-A0A2N2P2R6-F1
#
_entry.id   AF-A0A2N2P2R6-F1
#
_cell.length_a   1.000
_cell.length_b   1.000
_cell.length_c   1.000
_cell.angle_alpha   90.00
_cell.angle_beta   90.00
_cell.angle_gamma   90.00
#
_symmetry.space_group_name_H-M   'P 1'
#
loop_
_entity.id
_entity.type
_entity.pdbx_description
1 polymer ?
#
loop_
_entity_poly.entity_id
_entity_poly.type
_entity_poly.pdbx_seq_one_letter_code
_entity_poly.pdbx_strand_id
1 'polypeptide(L)'
;MKTVRLLVLVTLFLVSCRTPAAQTQPAPNEACAVTQPVWDKPPEDSAVQGAPAFGYYFINADRSIWGSASWKEQEEKTLRVNEEGLKMGWFRPEGAELVITGERMDAEAPPLDVYMPCCYPNRFQSSSLFFPTEGCWEITAKAADSVLSFTLWVWP
;
A
#
# COMPACT_ATOMS: atom_id res chain seq x y z
N MET A 1 -6.01 80.37 -42.85
CA MET A 1 -6.86 79.20 -42.55
C MET A 1 -6.00 77.94 -42.59
N LYS A 2 -5.67 77.35 -41.44
CA LYS A 2 -4.95 76.07 -41.35
C LYS A 2 -5.79 75.11 -40.51
N THR A 3 -6.27 74.05 -41.16
CA THR A 3 -7.14 73.02 -40.59
C THR A 3 -6.28 72.04 -39.77
N VAL A 4 -6.53 71.96 -38.47
CA VAL A 4 -5.92 70.95 -37.59
C VAL A 4 -6.84 69.73 -37.57
N ARG A 5 -6.34 68.57 -37.99
CA ARG A 5 -7.05 67.29 -37.89
C ARG A 5 -6.65 66.61 -36.58
N LEU A 6 -7.63 66.43 -35.69
CA LEU A 6 -7.50 65.73 -34.42
C LEU A 6 -7.64 64.22 -34.69
N LEU A 7 -6.59 63.44 -34.40
CA LEU A 7 -6.60 61.98 -34.52
C LEU A 7 -6.97 61.39 -33.15
N VAL A 8 -8.12 60.73 -33.05
CA VAL A 8 -8.56 60.04 -31.82
C VAL A 8 -8.02 58.60 -31.87
N LEU A 9 -7.09 58.27 -30.97
CA LEU A 9 -6.64 56.89 -30.75
C LEU A 9 -7.59 56.21 -29.76
N VAL A 10 -8.38 55.26 -30.25
CA VAL A 10 -9.20 54.36 -29.42
C VAL A 10 -8.33 53.16 -29.03
N THR A 11 -7.98 53.05 -27.75
CA THR A 11 -7.21 51.93 -27.19
C THR A 11 -8.18 50.83 -26.72
N LEU A 12 -8.20 49.71 -27.45
CA LEU A 12 -8.97 48.51 -27.07
C LEU A 12 -8.21 47.78 -25.95
N PHE A 13 -8.75 47.78 -24.72
CA PHE A 13 -8.27 46.92 -23.64
C PHE A 13 -8.90 45.52 -23.78
N LEU A 14 -8.10 44.55 -24.25
CA LEU A 14 -8.47 43.13 -24.26
C LEU A 14 -8.32 42.56 -22.83
N VAL A 15 -9.43 42.45 -22.11
CA VAL A 15 -9.48 41.72 -20.83
C VAL A 15 -9.48 40.23 -21.14
N SER A 16 -8.33 39.57 -20.96
CA SER A 16 -8.24 38.10 -21.02
C SER A 16 -8.78 37.50 -19.72
N CYS A 17 -9.95 36.88 -19.79
CA CYS A 17 -10.39 35.91 -18.77
C CYS A 17 -9.40 34.73 -18.78
N ARG A 18 -8.53 34.63 -17.76
CA ARG A 18 -7.75 33.42 -17.52
C ARG A 18 -8.65 32.42 -16.80
N THR A 19 -9.12 31.40 -17.50
CA THR A 19 -9.73 30.22 -16.89
C THR A 19 -8.67 29.51 -16.03
N PRO A 20 -8.91 29.25 -14.74
CA PRO A 20 -8.01 28.45 -13.93
C PRO A 20 -7.87 27.06 -14.55
N ALA A 21 -6.64 26.60 -14.77
CA ALA A 21 -6.40 25.23 -15.17
C ALA A 21 -6.85 24.32 -14.02
N ALA A 22 -7.79 23.41 -14.29
CA ALA A 22 -8.10 22.33 -13.39
C ALA A 22 -6.82 21.51 -13.19
N GLN A 23 -6.28 21.51 -11.98
CA GLN A 23 -5.17 20.63 -11.63
C GLN A 23 -5.73 19.20 -11.64
N THR A 24 -5.31 18.39 -12.60
CA THR A 24 -5.59 16.96 -12.61
C THR A 24 -4.86 16.36 -11.42
N GLN A 25 -5.58 16.13 -10.34
CA GLN A 25 -5.03 15.47 -9.16
C GLN A 25 -4.79 13.99 -9.54
N PRO A 26 -3.57 13.46 -9.36
CA PRO A 26 -3.29 12.06 -9.66
C PRO A 26 -4.23 11.16 -8.85
N ALA A 27 -4.56 9.99 -9.39
CA ALA A 27 -5.42 9.05 -8.69
C ALA A 27 -4.78 8.69 -7.33
N PRO A 28 -5.57 8.51 -6.26
CA PRO A 28 -5.02 8.33 -4.90
C PRO A 28 -3.98 7.20 -4.76
N ASN A 29 -4.09 6.16 -5.59
CA ASN A 29 -3.12 5.06 -5.66
C ASN A 29 -1.78 5.42 -6.34
N GLU A 30 -1.72 6.45 -7.19
CA GLU A 30 -0.48 6.90 -7.84
C GLU A 30 0.42 7.70 -6.89
N ALA A 31 -0.15 8.31 -5.84
CA ALA A 31 0.59 8.95 -4.78
C ALA A 31 1.15 7.93 -3.75
N CYS A 32 0.58 6.73 -3.70
CA CYS A 32 1.03 5.66 -2.82
C CYS A 32 2.10 4.81 -3.51
N ALA A 33 3.28 4.72 -2.93
CA ALA A 33 4.37 3.88 -3.44
C ALA A 33 4.10 2.38 -3.12
N VAL A 34 3.01 1.82 -3.67
CA VAL A 34 2.59 0.44 -3.41
C VAL A 34 3.70 -0.53 -3.80
N THR A 35 4.13 -1.32 -2.82
CA THR A 35 5.15 -2.35 -3.03
C THR A 35 4.56 -3.47 -3.90
N GLN A 36 5.26 -3.88 -4.95
CA GLN A 36 4.88 -5.05 -5.72
C GLN A 36 5.43 -6.32 -5.06
N PRO A 37 4.59 -7.33 -4.77
CA PRO A 37 5.10 -8.61 -4.31
C PRO A 37 5.82 -9.34 -5.43
N VAL A 38 6.71 -10.25 -5.07
CA VAL A 38 7.47 -11.08 -6.00
C VAL A 38 6.86 -12.47 -6.10
N TRP A 39 6.95 -13.09 -7.28
CA TRP A 39 6.57 -14.48 -7.50
C TRP A 39 7.71 -15.40 -7.09
N ASP A 40 7.55 -16.09 -5.97
CA ASP A 40 8.62 -16.89 -5.38
C ASP A 40 8.05 -18.06 -4.56
N LYS A 41 8.91 -19.00 -4.19
CA LYS A 41 8.54 -20.20 -3.41
C LYS A 41 9.01 -20.04 -1.96
N PRO A 42 8.10 -20.10 -0.96
CA PRO A 42 8.47 -19.95 0.43
C PRO A 42 9.34 -21.11 0.92
N PRO A 43 10.03 -20.96 2.06
CA PRO A 43 10.74 -22.06 2.70
C PRO A 43 9.78 -23.21 3.06
N GLU A 44 10.32 -24.42 3.13
CA GLU A 44 9.58 -25.57 3.66
C GLU A 44 9.25 -25.36 5.15
N ASP A 45 8.03 -25.74 5.53
CA ASP A 45 7.59 -25.78 6.93
C ASP A 45 6.60 -26.93 7.12
N SER A 46 6.88 -27.77 8.12
CA SER A 46 6.01 -28.88 8.53
C SER A 46 4.60 -28.46 8.98
N ALA A 47 4.39 -27.20 9.34
CA ALA A 47 3.08 -26.64 9.67
C ALA A 47 2.20 -26.39 8.44
N VAL A 48 2.77 -26.38 7.24
CA VAL A 48 2.05 -26.22 5.97
C VAL A 48 1.91 -27.58 5.32
N GLN A 49 0.67 -27.95 4.95
CA GLN A 49 0.41 -29.22 4.28
C GLN A 49 0.88 -29.18 2.82
N GLY A 50 1.65 -30.18 2.42
CA GLY A 50 2.16 -30.31 1.05
C GLY A 50 3.48 -29.58 0.82
N ALA A 51 4.01 -29.73 -0.39
CA ALA A 51 5.22 -29.01 -0.79
C ALA A 51 4.91 -27.52 -0.94
N PRO A 52 5.83 -26.60 -0.57
CA PRO A 52 5.64 -25.18 -0.80
C PRO A 52 5.46 -24.91 -2.30
N ALA A 53 4.38 -24.20 -2.63
CA ALA A 53 4.08 -23.77 -4.00
C ALA A 53 4.56 -22.33 -4.22
N PHE A 54 4.80 -21.98 -5.48
CA PHE A 54 5.02 -20.58 -5.84
C PHE A 54 3.76 -19.77 -5.59
N GLY A 55 3.95 -18.52 -5.17
CA GLY A 55 2.89 -17.55 -4.95
C GLY A 55 3.48 -16.14 -4.93
N TYR A 56 2.62 -15.14 -4.75
CA TYR A 56 3.06 -13.76 -4.55
C TYR A 56 3.39 -13.49 -3.08
N TYR A 57 4.58 -12.95 -2.81
CA TYR A 57 5.06 -12.62 -1.47
C TYR A 57 5.75 -11.27 -1.41
N PHE A 58 5.58 -10.58 -0.29
CA PHE A 58 6.54 -9.56 0.17
C PHE A 58 7.66 -10.27 0.91
N ILE A 59 8.91 -9.99 0.57
CA ILE A 59 10.08 -10.69 1.10
C ILE A 59 11.15 -9.66 1.44
N ASN A 60 11.76 -9.79 2.61
CA ASN A 60 12.86 -8.90 2.98
C ASN A 60 14.19 -9.33 2.33
N ALA A 61 15.20 -8.48 2.42
CA ALA A 61 16.47 -8.65 1.69
C ALA A 61 17.21 -9.96 2.04
N ASP A 62 17.17 -10.38 3.30
CA ASP A 62 17.79 -11.64 3.77
C ASP A 62 16.89 -12.87 3.61
N ARG A 63 15.65 -12.67 3.11
CA ARG A 63 14.64 -13.70 2.86
C ARG A 63 14.26 -14.51 4.11
N SER A 64 14.41 -13.92 5.28
CA SER A 64 14.01 -14.52 6.56
C SER A 64 12.54 -14.30 6.89
N ILE A 65 11.93 -13.21 6.39
CA ILE A 65 10.53 -12.86 6.61
C ILE A 65 9.80 -12.75 5.27
N TRP A 66 8.66 -13.44 5.18
CA TRP A 66 7.81 -13.46 4.01
C TRP A 66 6.38 -13.16 4.44
N GLY A 67 5.68 -12.28 3.73
CA GLY A 67 4.24 -12.02 3.90
C GLY A 67 3.48 -12.35 2.61
N SER A 68 2.51 -13.25 2.68
CA SER A 68 1.75 -13.70 1.50
C SER A 68 0.89 -12.58 0.93
N ALA A 69 0.94 -12.39 -0.39
CA ALA A 69 0.06 -11.50 -1.14
C ALA A 69 -0.96 -12.28 -1.98
N SER A 70 -1.61 -13.28 -1.39
CA SER A 70 -2.47 -14.25 -2.10
C SER A 70 -3.66 -13.62 -2.85
N TRP A 71 -4.08 -12.41 -2.46
CA TRP A 71 -5.10 -11.66 -3.20
C TRP A 71 -4.66 -11.29 -4.63
N LYS A 72 -3.35 -11.24 -4.92
CA LYS A 72 -2.83 -10.95 -6.25
C LYS A 72 -3.06 -12.06 -7.27
N GLU A 73 -3.38 -13.27 -6.82
CA GLU A 73 -3.76 -14.39 -7.70
C GLU A 73 -5.20 -14.26 -8.20
N GLN A 74 -6.00 -13.38 -7.60
CA GLN A 74 -7.39 -13.15 -7.96
C GLN A 74 -7.46 -11.81 -8.71
N GLU A 75 -7.61 -11.86 -10.04
CA GLU A 75 -7.57 -10.67 -10.91
C GLU A 75 -8.52 -9.54 -10.48
N GLU A 76 -9.64 -9.89 -9.84
CA GLU A 76 -10.66 -8.93 -9.42
C GLU A 76 -10.58 -8.52 -7.93
N LYS A 77 -9.69 -9.14 -7.13
CA LYS A 77 -9.67 -8.90 -5.69
C LYS A 77 -8.89 -7.63 -5.35
N THR A 78 -9.65 -6.59 -5.04
CA THR A 78 -9.11 -5.33 -4.50
C THR A 78 -9.05 -5.40 -2.98
N LEU A 79 -7.95 -4.91 -2.39
CA LEU A 79 -7.84 -4.76 -0.93
C LEU A 79 -8.77 -3.64 -0.47
N ARG A 80 -9.69 -3.96 0.44
CA ARG A 80 -10.67 -3.01 0.99
C ARG A 80 -10.69 -3.05 2.50
N VAL A 81 -11.07 -1.94 3.12
CA VAL A 81 -11.46 -1.92 4.53
C VAL A 81 -12.66 -2.86 4.71
N ASN A 82 -12.57 -3.78 5.66
CA ASN A 82 -13.67 -4.65 6.03
C ASN A 82 -13.46 -5.22 7.43
N GLU A 83 -14.53 -5.76 8.01
CA GLU A 83 -14.53 -6.36 9.35
C GLU A 83 -13.92 -7.77 9.41
N GLU A 84 -13.63 -8.40 8.27
CA GLU A 84 -13.01 -9.73 8.22
C GLU A 84 -11.48 -9.65 8.34
N GLY A 85 -10.91 -8.50 8.00
CA GLY A 85 -9.48 -8.25 7.95
C GLY A 85 -8.82 -8.90 6.74
N LEU A 86 -7.64 -8.38 6.39
CA LEU A 86 -6.80 -8.98 5.37
C LEU A 86 -6.10 -10.21 5.95
N LYS A 87 -6.51 -11.40 5.48
CA LYS A 87 -5.84 -12.64 5.84
C LYS A 87 -4.44 -12.69 5.23
N MET A 88 -3.42 -12.82 6.08
CA MET A 88 -2.03 -13.00 5.65
C MET A 88 -1.41 -14.25 6.29
N GLY A 89 -0.68 -15.00 5.48
CA GLY A 89 0.27 -16.00 5.94
C GLY A 89 1.67 -15.42 5.96
N TRP A 90 2.42 -15.74 7.01
CA TRP A 90 3.77 -15.26 7.23
C TRP A 90 4.72 -16.43 7.38
N PHE A 91 5.94 -16.30 6.84
CA PHE A 91 7.07 -17.14 7.23
C PHE A 91 8.10 -16.26 7.94
N ARG A 92 8.67 -16.77 9.04
CA ARG A 92 9.68 -16.08 9.84
C ARG A 92 10.77 -17.07 10.31
N PRO A 93 11.86 -16.61 10.96
CA PRO A 93 12.77 -17.53 11.64
C PRO A 93 12.02 -18.43 12.62
N GLU A 94 12.35 -19.72 12.62
CA GLU A 94 11.65 -20.71 13.44
C GLU A 94 11.72 -20.34 14.93
N GLY A 95 10.58 -20.42 15.63
CA GLY A 95 10.48 -20.07 17.05
C GLY A 95 10.57 -18.57 17.38
N ALA A 96 10.81 -17.68 16.40
CA ALA A 96 10.82 -16.25 16.65
C ALA A 96 9.40 -15.70 16.86
N GLU A 97 9.24 -14.70 17.72
CA GLU A 97 8.01 -13.92 17.81
C GLU A 97 7.85 -13.05 16.56
N LEU A 98 6.62 -12.96 16.03
CA LEU A 98 6.27 -12.07 14.93
C LEU A 98 5.50 -10.88 15.47
N VAL A 99 6.07 -9.68 15.30
CA VAL A 99 5.38 -8.42 15.61
C VAL A 99 5.05 -7.74 14.30
N ILE A 100 3.77 -7.45 14.08
CA ILE A 100 3.29 -6.72 12.90
C ILE A 100 2.71 -5.40 13.37
N THR A 101 3.11 -4.33 12.71
CA THR A 101 2.52 -3.00 12.88
C THR A 101 2.19 -2.43 11.51
N GLY A 102 1.41 -1.37 11.49
CA GLY A 102 1.44 -0.50 10.35
C GLY A 102 0.69 0.80 10.54
N GLU A 103 1.09 1.74 9.72
CA GLU A 103 0.85 3.16 9.89
C GLU A 103 0.30 3.72 8.57
N ARG A 104 -0.65 4.64 8.70
CA ARG A 104 -1.18 5.36 7.55
C ARG A 104 -0.19 6.44 7.15
N MET A 105 0.15 6.47 5.86
CA MET A 105 1.22 7.32 5.34
C MET A 105 0.71 8.61 4.69
N ASP A 106 -0.56 8.64 4.28
CA ASP A 106 -1.15 9.72 3.49
C ASP A 106 -2.16 10.59 4.27
N ALA A 107 -2.54 10.17 5.48
CA ALA A 107 -3.34 10.95 6.41
C ALA A 107 -3.19 10.40 7.84
N GLU A 108 -3.75 11.13 8.81
CA GLU A 108 -3.81 10.67 10.20
C GLU A 108 -4.84 9.54 10.37
N ALA A 109 -4.43 8.45 11.02
CA ALA A 109 -5.30 7.36 11.45
C ALA A 109 -4.65 6.62 12.63
N PRO A 110 -5.43 5.90 13.46
CA PRO A 110 -4.86 4.95 14.42
C PRO A 110 -4.02 3.89 13.71
N PRO A 111 -3.04 3.26 14.39
CA PRO A 111 -2.33 2.12 13.83
C PRO A 111 -3.28 0.98 13.45
N LEU A 112 -2.88 0.16 12.47
CA LEU A 112 -3.67 -1.01 12.12
C LEU A 112 -3.73 -2.01 13.27
N ASP A 113 -4.86 -2.70 13.39
CA ASP A 113 -5.03 -3.75 14.39
C ASP A 113 -4.65 -5.12 13.79
N VAL A 114 -4.08 -5.99 14.62
CA VAL A 114 -3.56 -7.30 14.21
C VAL A 114 -4.14 -8.37 15.10
N TYR A 115 -4.95 -9.24 14.51
CA TYR A 115 -5.32 -10.48 15.17
C TYR A 115 -4.31 -11.58 14.81
N MET A 116 -3.62 -12.07 15.84
CA MET A 116 -2.67 -13.16 15.73
C MET A 116 -3.19 -14.39 16.48
N PRO A 117 -3.73 -15.42 15.81
CA PRO A 117 -4.06 -16.68 16.46
C PRO A 117 -2.80 -17.32 17.07
N CYS A 118 -2.98 -18.01 18.19
CA CYS A 118 -1.92 -18.78 18.82
C CYS A 118 -1.45 -19.94 17.93
N CYS A 119 -0.45 -20.65 18.45
CA CYS A 119 -0.26 -22.07 18.16
C CYS A 119 0.39 -22.37 16.79
N TYR A 120 1.22 -21.44 16.33
CA TYR A 120 2.12 -21.62 15.19
C TYR A 120 3.59 -21.60 15.66
N PRO A 121 4.10 -22.72 16.22
CA PRO A 121 5.43 -22.77 16.85
C PRO A 121 6.59 -22.76 15.84
N ASN A 122 6.31 -23.10 14.57
CA ASN A 122 7.33 -23.20 13.53
C ASN A 122 7.53 -21.84 12.83
N ARG A 123 7.83 -21.84 11.52
CA ARG A 123 8.11 -20.65 10.73
C ARG A 123 6.82 -19.97 10.26
N PHE A 124 5.82 -20.75 9.88
CA PHE A 124 4.54 -20.25 9.42
C PHE A 124 3.79 -19.55 10.57
N GLN A 125 3.05 -18.49 10.29
CA GLN A 125 2.08 -17.88 11.20
C GLN A 125 1.00 -17.24 10.36
N SER A 126 -0.25 -17.44 10.74
CA SER A 126 -1.36 -16.72 10.10
C SER A 126 -1.76 -15.51 10.93
N SER A 127 -2.20 -14.43 10.28
CA SER A 127 -2.80 -13.26 10.91
C SER A 127 -4.02 -12.76 10.13
N SER A 128 -4.78 -11.87 10.75
CA SER A 128 -5.69 -10.95 10.06
C SER A 128 -5.27 -9.52 10.37
N LEU A 129 -5.12 -8.67 9.34
CA LEU A 129 -4.82 -7.25 9.46
C LEU A 129 -6.08 -6.41 9.27
N PHE A 130 -6.42 -5.56 10.23
CA PHE A 130 -7.60 -4.70 10.19
C PHE A 130 -7.17 -3.26 9.99
N PHE A 131 -7.55 -2.70 8.84
CA PHE A 131 -7.28 -1.31 8.49
C PHE A 131 -8.41 -0.42 9.02
N PRO A 132 -8.11 0.56 9.89
CA PRO A 132 -9.14 1.49 10.39
C PRO A 132 -9.77 2.35 9.30
N THR A 133 -9.04 2.63 8.22
CA THR A 133 -9.46 3.49 7.11
C THR A 133 -8.81 3.06 5.80
N GLU A 134 -9.39 3.50 4.68
CA GLU A 134 -8.75 3.44 3.36
C GLU A 134 -7.49 4.31 3.30
N GLY A 135 -6.66 4.11 2.28
CA GLY A 135 -5.48 4.92 2.01
C GLY A 135 -4.19 4.11 1.83
N CYS A 136 -3.08 4.82 1.89
CA CYS A 136 -1.73 4.26 1.81
C CYS A 136 -1.23 3.84 3.18
N TRP A 137 -0.90 2.56 3.32
CA TRP A 137 -0.46 1.96 4.59
C TRP A 137 0.93 1.33 4.44
N GLU A 138 1.86 1.69 5.31
CA GLU A 138 3.11 0.95 5.48
C GLU A 138 2.90 -0.15 6.53
N ILE A 139 3.20 -1.38 6.16
CA ILE A 139 3.19 -2.54 7.03
C ILE A 139 4.63 -2.88 7.37
N THR A 140 4.91 -3.10 8.65
CA THR A 140 6.22 -3.58 9.12
C THR A 140 6.03 -4.85 9.93
N ALA A 141 6.75 -5.91 9.55
CA ALA A 141 6.84 -7.17 10.26
C ALA A 141 8.27 -7.36 10.79
N LYS A 142 8.39 -7.65 12.08
CA LYS A 142 9.66 -7.90 12.77
C LYS A 142 9.66 -9.29 13.38
N ALA A 143 10.76 -10.01 13.21
CA ALA A 143 10.99 -11.30 13.86
C ALA A 143 12.49 -11.52 14.04
N ALA A 144 12.91 -11.84 15.27
CA ALA A 144 14.32 -11.81 15.66
C ALA A 144 14.98 -10.46 15.27
N ASP A 145 16.10 -10.48 14.55
CA ASP A 145 16.82 -9.28 14.09
C ASP A 145 16.41 -8.85 12.67
N SER A 146 15.43 -9.51 12.07
CA SER A 146 15.01 -9.28 10.69
C SER A 146 13.75 -8.43 10.63
N VAL A 147 13.67 -7.62 9.57
CA VAL A 147 12.54 -6.71 9.31
C VAL A 147 12.09 -6.86 7.86
N LEU A 148 10.78 -6.87 7.66
CA LEU A 148 10.12 -6.73 6.36
C LEU A 148 9.22 -5.50 6.43
N SER A 149 9.34 -4.58 5.47
CA SER A 149 8.41 -3.47 5.29
C SER A 149 7.90 -3.44 3.87
N PHE A 150 6.61 -3.14 3.70
CA PHE A 150 5.97 -2.98 2.39
C PHE A 150 4.75 -2.07 2.50
N THR A 151 4.40 -1.44 1.39
CA THR A 151 3.30 -0.47 1.31
C THR A 151 2.13 -1.05 0.54
N LEU A 152 0.93 -0.90 1.07
CA LEU A 152 -0.33 -1.28 0.45
C LEU A 152 -1.22 -0.06 0.21
N TRP A 153 -2.01 -0.11 -0.86
CA TRP A 153 -3.17 0.75 -1.02
C TRP A 153 -4.43 -0.01 -0.64
N VAL A 154 -5.21 0.53 0.29
CA VAL A 154 -6.47 -0.03 0.77
C VAL A 154 -7.60 0.86 0.30
N TRP A 155 -8.60 0.28 -0.36
CA TRP A 155 -9.79 0.98 -0.82
C TRP A 155 -10.87 1.03 0.26
N PRO A 156 -11.85 1.94 0.14
CA PRO A 156 -13.07 1.88 0.94
C PRO A 156 -13.79 0.54 0.82
#